data_AF-A0A1Y3MI40-F1
#
_entry.id   AF-A0A1Y3MI40-F1
#
_cell.length_a   1.000
_cell.length_b   1.000
_cell.length_c   1.000
_cell.angle_alpha   90.00
_cell.angle_beta   90.00
_cell.angle_gamma   90.00
#
_symmetry.space_group_name_H-M   'P 1'
#
loop_
_entity.id
_entity.type
_entity.pdbx_description
1 polymer ?
#
loop_
_entity_poly.entity_id
_entity_poly.type
_entity_poly.pdbx_seq_one_letter_code
_entity_poly.pdbx_strand_id
1 'polypeptide(L)' 'MNHHVYVSSHETPNRFEYVTHHGLIACCWDIKVLSFERDCWVKTVLDNPKDIPNIQEYVQMRLNEDA' A
#
# COMPACT_ATOMS: atom_id res chain seq x y z
N MET A 1 9.85 5.49 13.93
CA MET A 1 8.80 5.39 12.90
C MET A 1 9.50 5.42 11.55
N ASN A 2 9.75 4.24 10.96
CA ASN A 2 10.56 4.09 9.73
C ASN A 2 9.71 4.29 8.47
N HIS A 3 9.04 5.45 8.36
CA HIS A 3 8.25 5.78 7.19
C HIS A 3 9.08 6.64 6.23
N HIS A 4 9.14 6.23 4.97
CA HIS A 4 9.88 6.92 3.92
C HIS A 4 8.88 7.38 2.86
N VAL A 5 8.79 8.69 2.65
CA VAL A 5 7.88 9.32 1.70
C VAL A 5 8.65 9.81 0.48
N TYR A 6 8.14 9.44 -0.69
CA TYR A 6 8.61 9.85 -1.99
C TYR A 6 7.45 10.47 -2.78
N VAL A 7 7.72 11.51 -3.57
CA VAL A 7 6.71 12.19 -4.40
C VAL A 7 7.17 12.23 -5.86
N SER A 8 6.22 12.12 -6.78
CA SER A 8 6.43 12.30 -8.22
C SER A 8 5.39 13.26 -8.77
N SER A 9 5.75 14.06 -9.77
CA SER A 9 4.80 14.90 -10.52
C SER A 9 4.13 14.11 -11.64
N HIS A 10 2.95 14.55 -12.08
CA HIS A 10 2.25 13.96 -13.23
C HIS A 10 3.01 14.15 -14.55
N GLU A 11 3.79 15.21 -14.68
CA GLU A 11 4.62 15.50 -15.85
C GLU A 11 5.82 14.54 -15.97
N THR A 12 6.30 14.02 -14.84
CA THR A 12 7.48 13.15 -14.76
C THR A 12 7.23 11.93 -13.86
N PRO A 13 6.29 11.03 -14.22
CA PRO A 13 5.79 9.98 -13.32
C PRO A 13 6.83 8.95 -12.87
N ASN A 14 7.97 8.88 -13.57
CA ASN A 14 9.07 7.97 -13.27
C ASN A 14 10.15 8.60 -12.36
N ARG A 15 9.99 9.87 -11.96
CA ARG A 15 10.97 10.60 -11.15
C ARG A 15 10.44 10.81 -9.74
N PHE A 16 11.04 10.09 -8.80
CA PHE A 16 10.69 10.17 -7.39
C PHE A 16 11.68 11.03 -6.62
N GLU A 17 11.17 11.97 -5.83
CA GLU A 17 11.94 12.80 -4.91
C GLU A 17 11.69 12.36 -3.46
N TYR A 18 12.77 12.26 -2.67
CA TYR A 18 12.68 11.88 -1.26
C TYR A 18 12.34 13.09 -0.37
N VAL A 19 11.12 13.13 0.16
CA VAL A 19 10.58 14.30 0.87
C VAL A 19 10.28 14.06 2.35
N THR A 20 10.72 12.93 2.91
CA THR A 20 10.46 12.57 4.34
C THR A 20 10.91 13.67 5.30
N HIS A 21 12.04 14.33 5.01
CA HIS A 21 12.58 15.41 5.83
C HIS A 21 11.71 16.68 5.85
N HIS A 22 10.77 16.82 4.92
CA HIS A 22 9.81 17.93 4.89
C HIS A 22 8.63 17.74 5.85
N GLY A 23 8.58 16.65 6.62
CA GLY A 23 7.47 16.36 7.54
C GLY A 23 6.17 15.98 6.85
N LEU A 24 6.18 15.81 5.53
CA LEU A 24 5.11 15.19 4.77
C LEU A 24 4.91 13.77 5.28
N ILE A 25 3.75 13.53 5.86
CA ILE A 25 3.32 12.21 6.29
C ILE A 25 2.11 11.81 5.44
N ALA A 26 2.02 10.54 5.08
CA ALA A 26 0.83 9.98 4.47
C ALA A 26 -0.37 10.27 5.39
N CYS A 27 -1.52 10.68 4.83
CA CYS A 27 -2.66 10.99 5.67
C CYS A 27 -3.10 9.73 6.44
N CYS A 28 -3.80 9.87 7.56
CA CYS A 28 -4.26 8.71 8.33
C CYS A 28 -5.08 7.73 7.46
N TRP A 29 -5.72 8.24 6.41
CA TRP A 29 -6.45 7.45 5.42
C TRP A 29 -5.49 6.63 4.53
N ASP A 30 -4.40 7.21 4.05
CA ASP A 30 -3.36 6.49 3.28
C ASP A 30 -2.76 5.35 4.12
N ILE A 31 -2.47 5.60 5.40
CA ILE A 31 -1.96 4.57 6.32
C ILE A 31 -2.96 3.42 6.45
N LYS A 32 -4.26 3.73 6.47
CA LYS A 32 -5.33 2.73 6.55
C LYS A 32 -5.39 1.86 5.31
N VAL A 33 -5.38 2.48 4.12
CA VAL A 33 -5.32 1.76 2.83
C VAL A 33 -4.08 0.90 2.75
N LEU A 34 -2.90 1.44 3.07
CA LEU A 34 -1.63 0.69 3.06
C LEU A 34 -1.67 -0.51 4.02
N SER A 35 -2.26 -0.33 5.20
CA SER A 35 -2.42 -1.42 6.18
C SER A 35 -3.33 -2.51 5.64
N PHE A 36 -4.47 -2.12 5.05
CA PHE A 36 -5.39 -3.04 4.41
C PHE A 36 -4.74 -3.81 3.26
N GLU A 37 -4.05 -3.13 2.34
CA GLU A 37 -3.37 -3.75 1.20
C GLU A 37 -2.31 -4.76 1.66
N ARG A 38 -1.50 -4.37 2.66
CA ARG A 38 -0.50 -5.26 3.27
C ARG A 38 -1.17 -6.52 3.83
N ASP A 39 -2.25 -6.38 4.59
CA ASP A 39 -2.90 -7.51 5.25
C ASP A 39 -3.59 -8.43 4.23
N CYS A 40 -4.18 -7.87 3.17
CA CYS A 40 -4.74 -8.63 2.04
C CYS A 40 -3.66 -9.44 1.33
N TRP A 41 -2.50 -8.83 1.05
CA TRP A 41 -1.37 -9.48 0.40
C TRP A 41 -0.82 -10.61 1.26
N VAL A 42 -0.58 -10.37 2.55
CA VAL A 42 -0.11 -11.42 3.46
C VAL A 42 -1.08 -12.59 3.43
N LYS A 43 -2.37 -12.35 3.63
CA LYS A 43 -3.38 -13.41 3.68
C LYS A 43 -3.48 -14.26 2.41
N THR A 44 -3.45 -13.63 1.25
CA THR A 44 -3.79 -14.28 -0.02
C THR A 44 -2.59 -14.73 -0.84
N VAL A 45 -1.41 -14.14 -0.58
CA VAL A 45 -0.20 -14.40 -1.34
C VAL A 45 0.88 -15.06 -0.49
N LEU A 46 1.15 -14.55 0.72
CA LEU A 46 2.30 -15.00 1.52
C LEU A 46 1.95 -16.10 2.53
N ASP A 47 0.76 -16.05 3.12
CA ASP A 47 0.25 -17.01 4.10
C ASP A 47 -0.49 -18.16 3.42
N ASN A 48 0.11 -18.71 2.36
CA ASN A 48 -0.45 -19.88 1.67
C ASN A 48 0.44 -21.12 1.88
N PRO A 49 -0.03 -22.14 2.62
CA PRO A 49 0.73 -23.36 2.87
C PRO A 49 0.98 -24.23 1.62
N LYS A 50 0.39 -23.88 0.47
CA LYS A 50 0.58 -24.58 -0.80
C LYS A 50 1.64 -23.93 -1.72
N ASP A 51 2.33 -22.88 -1.28
CA ASP A 51 3.31 -22.10 -2.06
C ASP A 51 2.78 -21.49 -3.38
N ILE A 52 1.46 -21.36 -3.54
CA ILE A 52 0.82 -20.80 -4.75
C ILE A 52 0.06 -19.52 -4.39
N PRO A 53 0.50 -18.33 -4.82
CA PRO A 53 -0.21 -17.09 -4.59
C PRO A 53 -1.65 -17.09 -5.12
N ASN A 54 -2.64 -16.70 -4.31
CA ASN A 54 -4.02 -16.48 -4.77
C ASN A 54 -4.25 -15.00 -5.15
N ILE A 55 -3.64 -14.60 -6.27
CA ILE A 55 -3.74 -13.23 -6.80
C ILE A 55 -5.19 -12.83 -7.09
N GLN A 56 -6.00 -13.79 -7.54
CA GLN A 56 -7.39 -13.51 -7.90
C GLN A 56 -8.23 -13.14 -6.67
N GLU A 57 -7.97 -13.74 -5.51
CA GLU A 57 -8.63 -13.35 -4.27
C GLU A 57 -8.17 -11.97 -3.80
N TYR A 58 -6.86 -11.69 -3.85
CA TYR A 58 -6.29 -10.38 -3.50
C TYR A 58 -7.00 -9.22 -4.23
N VAL A 59 -7.11 -9.28 -5.56
CA VAL A 59 -7.69 -8.19 -6.36
C VAL A 59 -9.20 -8.00 -6.16
N GLN A 60 -9.88 -8.96 -5.55
CA GLN A 60 -11.30 -8.87 -5.19
C GLN A 60 -11.52 -8.32 -3.79
N MET A 61 -10.48 -8.22 -2.95
CA MET A 61 -10.60 -7.63 -1.63
C MET A 61 -10.94 -6.14 -1.73
N ARG A 62 -11.74 -5.65 -0.78
CA ARG A 62 -12.17 -4.26 -0.69
C ARG A 62 -12.14 -3.82 0.77
N LEU A 63 -11.68 -2.59 1.01
CA LEU A 63 -11.69 -1.99 2.34
C LEU A 63 -13.13 -1.73 2.84
N ASN A 64 -14.07 -1.48 1.91
CA ASN A 64 -15.51 -1.25 2.16
C ASN A 64 -15.75 -0.34 3.37
N GLU A 65 -15.35 0.92 3.25
CA GLU A 65 -15.66 1.94 4.25
C GLU A 65 -16.80 2.81 3.78
N ASP A 66 -17.67 3.17 4.72
CA ASP A 66 -19.00 3.76 4.59
C ASP A 66 -20.13 2.73 4.41
N ALA A 67 -20.77 2.40 5.55
CA ALA A 67 -22.06 1.72 5.65
C ALA A 67 -23.12 2.70 6.19
#